data_AF-A0AAD4GIK0-F1
#
_entry.id   AF-A0AAD4GIK0-F1
#
_cell.length_a   1.000
_cell.length_b   1.000
_cell.length_c   1.000
_cell.angle_alpha   90.00
_cell.angle_beta   90.00
_cell.angle_gamma   90.00
#
_symmetry.space_group_name_H-M   'P 1'
#
loop_
_entity.id
_entity.type
_entity.pdbx_description
1 polymer ?
#
loop_
_entity_poly.entity_id
_entity_poly.type
_entity_poly.pdbx_seq_one_letter_code
_entity_poly.pdbx_strand_id
1 'polypeptide(L)'
;MIPQPPEGQFGVSLLPKVLSQLFFQRNRGSLTELLFGGAGQDASAKGNTLLDSPKKNAVSNPSQRGRRSVLKAKEQARLQKYATDLFAQLNKDVFGDRLPKDTTLEWSKRLLTTAGRARWHRSCEGVHTTRIELASKILDCDERIRNTLSHEMCHLACWVIDNHPREGHGQLFKSWANKLMSKHPDIHISTRHNYEISYPYEWRCEKCSKMYGRYSKSIRPDECVCGACKVGKLIPLFVERKWPTTPKVSRMAVARPRGRDKLHIFQG
;
A
#
# COMPACT_ATOMS: atom_id res chain seq x y z
N MET A 1 52.00 -24.37 46.03
CA MET A 1 51.41 -23.10 45.61
C MET A 1 50.77 -23.29 44.23
N ILE A 2 49.50 -22.87 44.15
CA ILE A 2 48.60 -22.55 43.02
C ILE A 2 49.34 -21.80 41.85
N PRO A 3 48.83 -21.59 40.60
CA PRO A 3 47.61 -22.05 39.87
C PRO A 3 47.87 -22.57 38.43
N GLN A 4 46.79 -22.99 37.75
CA GLN A 4 46.68 -23.08 36.29
C GLN A 4 46.56 -21.69 35.60
N PRO A 5 47.04 -21.52 34.35
CA PRO A 5 46.72 -20.34 33.53
C PRO A 5 45.57 -20.61 32.53
N PRO A 6 44.99 -19.54 31.94
CA PRO A 6 43.54 -19.32 31.93
C PRO A 6 42.82 -19.63 30.61
N GLU A 7 41.49 -19.72 30.75
CA GLU A 7 40.49 -19.75 29.68
C GLU A 7 40.64 -18.58 28.70
N GLY A 8 40.65 -18.91 27.40
CA GLY A 8 40.66 -17.95 26.31
C GLY A 8 39.30 -17.29 26.13
N GLN A 9 39.23 -16.00 26.47
CA GLN A 9 38.21 -15.07 26.02
C GLN A 9 38.29 -14.89 24.50
N PHE A 10 37.29 -15.37 23.76
CA PHE A 10 37.01 -14.85 22.42
C PHE A 10 36.02 -13.69 22.53
N GLY A 11 36.54 -12.49 22.26
CA GLY A 11 35.82 -11.24 22.27
C GLY A 11 34.62 -11.22 21.34
N VAL A 12 33.47 -10.87 21.91
CA VAL A 12 32.32 -10.33 21.19
C VAL A 12 32.71 -8.99 20.57
N SER A 13 33.06 -9.00 19.29
CA SER A 13 33.10 -7.78 18.48
C SER A 13 31.68 -7.43 18.04
N LEU A 14 31.07 -6.47 18.72
CA LEU A 14 29.90 -5.74 18.23
C LEU A 14 30.32 -4.94 16.98
N LEU A 15 29.93 -5.42 15.81
CA LEU A 15 29.89 -4.59 14.60
C LEU A 15 28.44 -4.16 14.33
N PRO A 16 28.16 -2.86 14.19
CA PRO A 16 26.81 -2.38 13.92
C PRO A 16 26.37 -2.76 12.50
N LYS A 17 25.22 -3.44 12.42
CA LYS A 17 24.49 -3.72 11.18
C LYS A 17 23.97 -2.40 10.61
N VAL A 18 24.70 -1.83 9.66
CA VAL A 18 24.22 -0.69 8.86
C VAL A 18 23.16 -1.22 7.89
N LEU A 19 21.90 -0.85 8.15
CA LEU A 19 20.76 -1.04 7.25
C LEU A 19 21.04 -0.33 5.91
N SER A 20 21.25 -1.11 4.85
CA SER A 20 21.15 -0.60 3.49
C SER A 20 19.68 -0.46 3.11
N GLN A 21 19.05 0.64 3.56
CA GLN A 21 17.83 1.18 2.96
C GLN A 21 18.27 2.12 1.84
N LEU A 22 18.40 1.60 0.62
CA LEU A 22 18.62 2.47 -0.53
C LEU A 22 17.33 3.23 -0.87
N PHE A 23 17.48 4.55 -0.74
CA PHE A 23 16.50 5.57 -1.01
C PHE A 23 16.03 5.60 -2.47
N PHE A 24 14.81 6.09 -2.60
CA PHE A 24 14.07 6.34 -3.82
C PHE A 24 14.61 7.62 -4.51
N GLN A 25 15.62 7.49 -5.37
CA GLN A 25 15.99 8.57 -6.30
C GLN A 25 15.40 8.30 -7.68
N ARG A 26 14.43 9.14 -8.06
CA ARG A 26 13.97 9.30 -9.45
C ARG A 26 14.99 10.23 -10.10
N ASN A 27 15.81 9.72 -11.01
CA ASN A 27 16.58 10.55 -11.93
C ASN A 27 15.99 10.31 -13.33
N ARG A 28 15.29 11.31 -13.88
CA ARG A 28 14.89 11.31 -15.30
C ARG A 28 15.89 12.22 -16.01
N GLY A 29 16.90 11.62 -16.64
CA GLY A 29 17.66 12.26 -17.69
C GLY A 29 16.83 12.24 -18.97
N SER A 30 16.56 13.40 -19.53
CA SER A 30 15.92 13.57 -20.84
C SER A 30 17.00 14.03 -21.80
N LEU A 31 17.31 13.23 -22.82
CA LEU A 31 18.12 13.64 -23.95
C LEU A 31 17.29 13.50 -25.23
N THR A 32 17.26 14.61 -25.95
CA THR A 32 17.18 14.76 -27.42
C THR A 32 15.98 14.18 -28.16
N GLU A 33 15.13 15.09 -28.67
CA GLU A 33 14.85 15.10 -30.11
C GLU A 33 14.64 16.53 -30.63
N LEU A 34 15.28 16.81 -31.76
CA LEU A 34 15.27 18.05 -32.52
C LEU A 34 14.22 17.95 -33.64
N LEU A 35 13.48 19.06 -33.81
CA LEU A 35 13.04 19.68 -35.08
C LEU A 35 12.44 18.78 -36.17
N PHE A 36 11.14 18.97 -36.46
CA PHE A 36 10.65 19.30 -37.81
C PHE A 36 9.36 20.14 -37.70
N GLY A 37 9.31 21.23 -38.48
CA GLY A 37 8.21 22.18 -38.52
C GLY A 37 7.15 21.86 -39.57
N GLY A 38 6.03 22.59 -39.49
CA GLY A 38 4.98 22.62 -40.51
C GLY A 38 3.81 23.49 -40.07
N ALA A 39 3.65 24.65 -40.73
CA ALA A 39 2.64 25.68 -40.49
C ALA A 39 1.28 25.35 -41.11
N GLY A 40 0.20 25.95 -40.58
CA GLY A 40 -1.14 25.93 -41.18
C GLY A 40 -2.23 26.59 -40.32
N GLN A 41 -2.46 27.88 -40.58
CA GLN A 41 -3.61 28.76 -40.25
C GLN A 41 -4.97 28.12 -40.64
N ASP A 42 -6.17 28.58 -40.32
CA ASP A 42 -6.84 29.55 -39.44
C ASP A 42 -8.36 29.26 -39.63
N ALA A 43 -9.20 29.34 -38.60
CA ALA A 43 -10.61 29.75 -38.76
C ALA A 43 -11.32 29.95 -37.41
N SER A 44 -11.85 31.16 -37.27
CA SER A 44 -12.62 31.72 -36.16
C SER A 44 -14.12 31.40 -36.28
N ALA A 45 -14.83 31.16 -35.17
CA ALA A 45 -16.04 31.91 -34.77
C ALA A 45 -16.80 31.29 -33.57
N LYS A 46 -16.92 32.10 -32.50
CA LYS A 46 -18.12 32.48 -31.72
C LYS A 46 -19.14 31.41 -31.29
N GLY A 47 -19.46 31.39 -30.00
CA GLY A 47 -20.75 30.88 -29.51
C GLY A 47 -20.77 30.52 -28.03
N ASN A 48 -21.02 31.50 -27.17
CA ASN A 48 -21.21 31.36 -25.73
C ASN A 48 -22.66 30.92 -25.45
N THR A 49 -22.90 29.79 -24.79
CA THR A 49 -24.12 29.57 -23.99
C THR A 49 -23.87 28.51 -22.92
N LEU A 50 -23.75 29.02 -21.69
CA LEU A 50 -23.95 28.30 -20.43
C LEU A 50 -25.34 27.67 -20.43
N LEU A 51 -25.41 26.34 -20.30
CA LEU A 51 -26.58 25.67 -19.74
C LEU A 51 -26.13 24.87 -18.52
N ASP A 52 -26.44 25.48 -17.39
CA ASP A 52 -26.24 25.02 -16.03
C ASP A 52 -27.01 23.71 -15.81
N SER A 53 -26.28 22.60 -15.67
CA SER A 53 -26.85 21.32 -15.26
C SER A 53 -26.78 21.22 -13.74
N PRO A 54 -27.90 21.02 -13.01
CA PRO A 54 -27.87 20.97 -11.56
C PRO A 54 -27.12 19.71 -11.10
N LYS A 55 -25.89 19.90 -10.61
CA LYS A 55 -25.06 18.87 -10.00
C LYS A 55 -25.70 18.43 -8.69
N LYS A 56 -26.40 17.30 -8.75
CA LYS A 56 -26.99 16.61 -7.59
C LYS A 56 -25.88 16.24 -6.61
N ASN A 57 -25.81 16.92 -5.47
CA ASN A 57 -25.04 16.50 -4.31
C ASN A 57 -25.59 15.15 -3.81
N ALA A 58 -25.00 14.04 -4.27
CA ALA A 58 -25.40 12.70 -3.83
C ALA A 58 -24.89 12.46 -2.40
N VAL A 59 -25.73 12.80 -1.42
CA VAL A 59 -25.66 12.21 -0.07
C VAL A 59 -25.98 10.72 -0.27
N SER A 60 -24.98 9.86 -0.21
CA SER A 60 -25.14 8.43 -0.45
C SER A 60 -26.12 7.82 0.55
N ASN A 61 -27.22 7.25 0.07
CA ASN A 61 -28.25 6.64 0.89
C ASN A 61 -27.68 5.42 1.65
N PRO A 62 -28.03 5.15 2.93
CA PRO A 62 -27.46 4.04 3.71
C PRO A 62 -27.58 2.67 3.03
N SER A 63 -28.67 2.44 2.28
CA SER A 63 -28.89 1.21 1.50
C SER A 63 -27.88 1.01 0.37
N GLN A 64 -27.44 2.07 -0.30
CA GLN A 64 -26.42 2.02 -1.35
C GLN A 64 -25.02 1.71 -0.77
N ARG A 65 -24.73 2.22 0.44
CA ARG A 65 -23.48 1.94 1.15
C ARG A 65 -23.38 0.45 1.54
N GLY A 66 -24.49 -0.13 2.01
CA GLY A 66 -24.59 -1.58 2.27
C GLY A 66 -24.30 -2.41 1.02
N ARG A 67 -25.00 -2.13 -0.09
CA ARG A 67 -24.82 -2.85 -1.36
C ARG A 67 -23.38 -2.79 -1.87
N ARG A 68 -22.73 -1.62 -1.83
CA ARG A 68 -21.33 -1.47 -2.27
C ARG A 68 -20.35 -2.27 -1.41
N SER A 69 -20.59 -2.33 -0.09
CA SER A 69 -19.77 -3.13 0.82
C SER A 69 -19.87 -4.63 0.51
N VAL A 70 -21.08 -5.12 0.25
CA VAL A 70 -21.34 -6.53 -0.10
C VAL A 70 -20.67 -6.88 -1.43
N LEU A 71 -20.83 -6.06 -2.47
CA LEU A 71 -20.18 -6.28 -3.77
C LEU A 71 -18.65 -6.34 -3.64
N LYS A 72 -18.06 -5.42 -2.85
CA LYS A 72 -16.62 -5.41 -2.61
C LYS A 72 -16.15 -6.66 -1.85
N ALA A 73 -16.92 -7.13 -0.87
CA ALA A 73 -16.61 -8.36 -0.16
C ALA A 73 -16.69 -9.59 -1.07
N LYS A 74 -17.71 -9.64 -1.94
CA LYS A 74 -17.87 -10.71 -2.94
C LYS A 74 -16.71 -10.74 -3.93
N GLU A 75 -16.31 -9.59 -4.44
CA GLU A 75 -15.15 -9.50 -5.35
C GLU A 75 -13.86 -9.89 -4.63
N GLN A 76 -13.67 -9.44 -3.38
CA GLN A 76 -12.51 -9.85 -2.60
C GLN A 76 -12.47 -11.38 -2.41
N ALA A 77 -13.60 -12.02 -2.15
CA ALA A 77 -13.68 -13.48 -2.02
C ALA A 77 -13.35 -14.19 -3.34
N ARG A 78 -13.78 -13.64 -4.49
CA ARG A 78 -13.43 -14.15 -5.82
C ARG A 78 -11.91 -14.09 -6.04
N LEU A 79 -11.29 -12.95 -5.75
CA LEU A 79 -9.85 -12.75 -5.87
C LEU A 79 -9.04 -13.68 -4.94
N GLN A 80 -9.53 -13.90 -3.72
CA GLN A 80 -8.95 -14.84 -2.77
C GLN A 80 -8.98 -16.27 -3.31
N LYS A 81 -10.14 -16.71 -3.83
CA LYS A 81 -10.28 -18.02 -4.44
C LYS A 81 -9.35 -18.18 -5.64
N TYR A 82 -9.32 -17.18 -6.53
CA TYR A 82 -8.44 -17.17 -7.69
C TYR A 82 -6.96 -17.34 -7.29
N ALA A 83 -6.49 -16.63 -6.26
CA ALA A 83 -5.12 -16.78 -5.77
C ALA A 83 -4.84 -18.19 -5.22
N THR A 84 -5.76 -18.79 -4.48
CA THR A 84 -5.62 -20.16 -3.97
C THR A 84 -5.54 -21.18 -5.10
N ASP A 85 -6.44 -21.09 -6.08
CA ASP A 85 -6.46 -21.99 -7.23
C ASP A 85 -5.17 -21.84 -8.05
N LEU A 86 -4.74 -20.59 -8.29
CA LEU A 86 -3.51 -20.28 -9.01
C LEU A 86 -2.27 -20.81 -8.29
N PHE A 87 -2.19 -20.67 -6.96
CA PHE A 87 -1.09 -21.22 -6.17
C PHE A 87 -0.96 -22.73 -6.37
N ALA A 88 -2.07 -23.46 -6.25
CA ALA A 88 -2.08 -24.90 -6.42
C ALA A 88 -1.66 -25.31 -7.84
N GLN A 89 -2.17 -24.61 -8.85
CA GLN A 89 -1.82 -24.85 -10.25
C GLN A 89 -0.32 -24.64 -10.51
N LEU A 90 0.22 -23.49 -10.11
CA LEU A 90 1.63 -23.16 -10.32
C LEU A 90 2.55 -24.09 -9.51
N ASN A 91 2.17 -24.46 -8.29
CA ASN A 91 2.94 -25.41 -7.47
C ASN A 91 3.11 -26.74 -8.20
N LYS A 92 2.03 -27.27 -8.77
CA LYS A 92 2.06 -28.49 -9.57
C LYS A 92 2.88 -28.33 -10.84
N ASP A 93 2.57 -27.32 -11.65
CA ASP A 93 3.10 -27.19 -13.01
C ASP A 93 4.58 -26.78 -13.06
N VAL A 94 4.99 -25.86 -12.19
CA VAL A 94 6.30 -25.22 -12.25
C VAL A 94 7.23 -25.76 -11.17
N PHE A 95 6.72 -25.86 -9.95
CA PHE A 95 7.52 -26.20 -8.76
C PHE A 95 7.51 -27.69 -8.42
N GLY A 96 6.69 -28.49 -9.12
CA GLY A 96 6.63 -29.95 -8.98
C GLY A 96 6.09 -30.40 -7.62
N ASP A 97 5.10 -29.69 -7.09
CA ASP A 97 4.48 -29.92 -5.78
C ASP A 97 5.47 -29.88 -4.60
N ARG A 98 6.63 -29.24 -4.76
CA ARG A 98 7.66 -29.13 -3.73
C ARG A 98 7.50 -27.93 -2.80
N LEU A 99 6.63 -26.97 -3.12
CA LEU A 99 6.24 -25.97 -2.13
C LEU A 99 5.22 -26.58 -1.16
N PRO A 100 5.28 -26.27 0.14
CA PRO A 100 4.36 -26.85 1.12
C PRO A 100 2.89 -26.53 0.77
N LYS A 101 2.03 -27.55 0.75
CA LYS A 101 0.62 -27.38 0.40
C LYS A 101 -0.17 -26.58 1.44
N ASP A 102 0.35 -26.51 2.65
CA ASP A 102 -0.13 -25.69 3.77
C ASP A 102 0.39 -24.24 3.73
N THR A 103 1.07 -23.82 2.65
CA THR A 103 1.47 -22.42 2.44
C THR A 103 0.25 -21.51 2.59
N THR A 104 0.25 -20.67 3.62
CA THR A 104 -0.90 -19.80 3.90
C THR A 104 -0.85 -18.54 3.03
N LEU A 105 -1.95 -18.24 2.33
CA LEU A 105 -2.14 -16.96 1.62
C LEU A 105 -2.90 -15.97 2.52
N GLU A 106 -2.17 -15.06 3.20
CA GLU A 106 -2.80 -14.07 4.07
C GLU A 106 -3.06 -12.75 3.35
N TRP A 107 -4.33 -12.33 3.34
CA TRP A 107 -4.76 -11.07 2.73
C TRP A 107 -4.74 -9.92 3.74
N SER A 108 -3.87 -8.95 3.51
CA SER A 108 -3.61 -7.83 4.42
C SER A 108 -4.20 -6.53 3.90
N LYS A 109 -4.89 -5.78 4.77
CA LYS A 109 -5.32 -4.39 4.52
C LYS A 109 -4.25 -3.36 4.91
N ARG A 110 -3.17 -3.83 5.56
CA ARG A 110 -2.10 -3.02 6.15
C ARG A 110 -0.79 -3.08 5.36
N LEU A 111 -0.66 -4.02 4.43
CA LEU A 111 0.42 -4.04 3.45
C LEU A 111 0.14 -2.98 2.37
N LEU A 112 0.76 -1.81 2.49
CA LEU A 112 0.47 -0.62 1.66
C LEU A 112 1.64 -0.18 0.77
N THR A 113 2.82 -0.76 0.96
CA THR A 113 4.07 -0.38 0.27
C THR A 113 4.51 -1.39 -0.77
N THR A 114 4.08 -2.65 -0.65
CA THR A 114 4.36 -3.72 -1.61
C THR A 114 3.07 -4.47 -1.92
N ALA A 115 3.01 -5.12 -3.08
CA ALA A 115 1.84 -5.90 -3.49
C ALA A 115 1.78 -7.26 -2.78
N GLY A 116 2.95 -7.85 -2.51
CA GLY A 116 3.11 -9.13 -1.83
C GLY A 116 4.34 -9.16 -0.93
N ARG A 117 4.44 -10.21 -0.09
CA ARG A 117 5.64 -10.60 0.66
C ARG A 117 5.59 -12.07 1.05
N ALA A 118 6.53 -12.86 0.55
CA ALA A 118 6.79 -14.21 1.02
C ALA A 118 7.51 -14.22 2.39
N ARG A 119 7.16 -15.19 3.23
CA ARG A 119 7.82 -15.52 4.49
C ARG A 119 8.01 -17.02 4.59
N TRP A 120 9.16 -17.40 5.13
CA TRP A 120 9.54 -18.78 5.36
C TRP A 120 10.23 -18.90 6.71
N HIS A 121 9.98 -20.02 7.37
CA HIS A 121 10.64 -20.44 8.58
C HIS A 121 10.93 -21.94 8.50
N ARG A 122 12.06 -22.38 9.05
CA ARG A 122 12.38 -23.79 9.22
C ARG A 122 12.61 -24.04 10.70
N SER A 123 11.84 -24.97 11.28
CA SER A 123 12.01 -25.38 12.67
C SER A 123 13.31 -26.17 12.86
N CYS A 124 13.72 -26.35 14.12
CA CYS A 124 14.84 -27.24 14.47
C CYS A 124 14.58 -28.70 14.04
N GLU A 125 13.32 -29.13 14.03
CA GLU A 125 12.86 -30.44 13.55
C GLU A 125 12.85 -30.55 12.02
N GLY A 126 13.24 -29.49 11.31
CA GLY A 126 13.34 -29.48 9.85
C GLY A 126 12.03 -29.19 9.12
N VAL A 127 10.94 -28.91 9.85
CA VAL A 127 9.63 -28.58 9.26
C VAL A 127 9.66 -27.18 8.66
N HIS A 128 9.24 -27.06 7.40
CA HIS A 128 9.14 -25.78 6.71
C HIS A 128 7.74 -25.18 6.89
N THR A 129 7.66 -23.98 7.44
CA THR A 129 6.43 -23.19 7.48
C THR A 129 6.55 -22.03 6.51
N THR A 130 5.59 -21.90 5.61
CA THR A 130 5.59 -20.88 4.55
C THR A 130 4.30 -20.07 4.56
N ARG A 131 4.42 -18.80 4.20
CA ARG A 131 3.28 -17.89 4.11
C ARG A 131 3.55 -16.81 3.08
N ILE A 132 2.54 -16.44 2.31
CA ILE A 132 2.57 -15.29 1.41
C ILE A 132 1.56 -14.28 1.91
N GLU A 133 2.00 -13.07 2.23
CA GLU A 133 1.14 -11.93 2.54
C GLU A 133 0.81 -11.18 1.25
N LEU A 134 -0.47 -10.91 1.00
CA LEU A 134 -1.01 -10.29 -0.22
C LEU A 134 -1.76 -9.00 0.13
N ALA A 135 -1.46 -7.89 -0.55
CA ALA A 135 -2.04 -6.58 -0.25
C ALA A 135 -3.43 -6.42 -0.90
N SER A 136 -4.49 -6.60 -0.11
CA SER A 136 -5.89 -6.47 -0.57
C SER A 136 -6.28 -5.12 -1.20
N LYS A 137 -5.51 -4.05 -0.95
CA LYS A 137 -5.76 -2.72 -1.54
C LYS A 137 -4.99 -2.47 -2.84
N ILE A 138 -4.04 -3.34 -3.18
CA ILE A 138 -3.20 -3.24 -4.37
C ILE A 138 -3.59 -4.33 -5.37
N LEU A 139 -3.87 -5.53 -4.86
CA LEU A 139 -4.27 -6.69 -5.65
C LEU A 139 -5.80 -6.71 -5.84
N ASP A 140 -6.25 -5.88 -6.77
CA ASP A 140 -7.66 -5.63 -7.09
C ASP A 140 -8.12 -6.26 -8.41
N CYS A 141 -7.24 -6.95 -9.13
CA CYS A 141 -7.55 -7.70 -10.35
C CYS A 141 -6.67 -8.96 -10.50
N ASP A 142 -7.10 -9.86 -11.39
CA ASP A 142 -6.47 -11.17 -11.60
C ASP A 142 -5.03 -11.04 -12.10
N GLU A 143 -4.74 -10.12 -13.02
CA GLU A 143 -3.39 -9.90 -13.56
C GLU A 143 -2.39 -9.54 -12.45
N ARG A 144 -2.75 -8.59 -11.58
CA ARG A 144 -1.90 -8.17 -10.46
C ARG A 144 -1.66 -9.32 -9.49
N ILE A 145 -2.67 -10.11 -9.20
CA ILE A 145 -2.55 -11.32 -8.37
C ILE A 145 -1.61 -12.31 -9.05
N ARG A 146 -1.81 -12.57 -10.35
CA ARG A 146 -1.06 -13.57 -11.09
C ARG A 146 0.44 -13.28 -11.06
N ASN A 147 0.81 -12.05 -11.42
CA ASN A 147 2.21 -11.64 -11.47
C ASN A 147 2.82 -11.55 -10.06
N THR A 148 2.08 -10.98 -9.09
CA THR A 148 2.58 -10.83 -7.71
C THR A 148 2.74 -12.17 -7.02
N LEU A 149 1.72 -13.03 -7.04
CA LEU A 149 1.76 -14.34 -6.40
C LEU A 149 2.88 -15.20 -6.97
N SER A 150 3.03 -15.21 -8.30
CA SER A 150 4.09 -15.98 -8.96
C SER A 150 5.49 -15.51 -8.54
N HIS A 151 5.70 -14.19 -8.43
CA HIS A 151 6.95 -13.63 -7.89
C HIS A 151 7.22 -14.12 -6.46
N GLU A 152 6.22 -14.04 -5.57
CA GLU A 152 6.38 -14.50 -4.19
C GLU A 152 6.61 -16.03 -4.11
N MET A 153 6.02 -16.81 -5.01
CA MET A 153 6.28 -18.26 -5.12
C MET A 153 7.70 -18.56 -5.59
N CYS A 154 8.27 -17.78 -6.51
CA CYS A 154 9.68 -17.91 -6.91
C CYS A 154 10.63 -17.68 -5.72
N HIS A 155 10.34 -16.72 -4.84
CA HIS A 155 11.10 -16.55 -3.60
C HIS A 155 11.01 -17.80 -2.71
N LEU A 156 9.80 -18.35 -2.50
CA LEU A 156 9.65 -19.58 -1.72
C LEU A 156 10.41 -20.76 -2.35
N ALA A 157 10.44 -20.88 -3.67
CA ALA A 157 11.18 -21.93 -4.36
C ALA A 157 12.69 -21.84 -4.07
N CYS A 158 13.29 -20.65 -4.15
CA CYS A 158 14.70 -20.47 -3.78
C CYS A 158 14.98 -20.90 -2.35
N TRP A 159 14.07 -20.60 -1.41
CA TRP A 159 14.30 -20.85 0.01
C TRP A 159 14.01 -22.30 0.42
N VAL A 160 12.96 -22.90 -0.13
CA VAL A 160 12.48 -24.25 0.23
C VAL A 160 13.11 -25.32 -0.64
N ILE A 161 13.11 -25.13 -1.96
CA ILE A 161 13.54 -26.15 -2.92
C ILE A 161 15.05 -26.14 -3.07
N ASP A 162 15.63 -24.95 -3.26
CA ASP A 162 17.08 -24.81 -3.46
C ASP A 162 17.84 -24.63 -2.13
N ASN A 163 17.12 -24.58 -1.00
CA ASN A 163 17.67 -24.39 0.35
C ASN A 163 18.58 -23.14 0.46
N HIS A 164 18.20 -22.05 -0.21
CA HIS A 164 19.00 -20.82 -0.30
C HIS A 164 18.29 -19.60 0.33
N PRO A 165 18.17 -19.53 1.67
CA PRO A 165 17.29 -18.57 2.37
C PRO A 165 17.71 -17.10 2.27
N ARG A 166 18.92 -16.82 1.78
CA ARG A 166 19.42 -15.45 1.55
C ARG A 166 19.23 -14.98 0.11
N GLU A 167 18.75 -15.85 -0.77
CA GLU A 167 18.47 -15.50 -2.16
C GLU A 167 17.33 -14.48 -2.21
N GLY A 168 17.61 -13.32 -2.81
CA GLY A 168 16.63 -12.29 -3.12
C GLY A 168 16.16 -12.44 -4.56
N HIS A 169 16.80 -11.70 -5.46
CA HIS A 169 16.53 -11.71 -6.90
C HIS A 169 17.77 -12.09 -7.72
N GLY A 170 18.63 -12.96 -7.18
CA GLY A 170 19.83 -13.49 -7.84
C GLY A 170 19.51 -14.58 -8.87
N GLN A 171 20.47 -15.46 -9.14
CA GLN A 171 20.37 -16.38 -10.27
C GLN A 171 19.32 -17.46 -10.09
N LEU A 172 19.14 -17.98 -8.88
CA LEU A 172 18.09 -18.98 -8.62
C LEU A 172 16.70 -18.38 -8.82
N PHE A 173 16.48 -17.17 -8.31
CA PHE A 173 15.20 -16.46 -8.52
C PHE A 173 14.92 -16.26 -10.00
N LYS A 174 15.91 -15.76 -10.76
CA LYS A 174 15.75 -15.55 -12.21
C LYS A 174 15.49 -16.85 -12.95
N SER A 175 16.14 -17.94 -12.57
CA SER A 175 15.90 -19.27 -13.13
C SER A 175 14.44 -19.71 -12.92
N TRP A 176 13.94 -19.62 -11.69
CA TRP A 176 12.54 -19.93 -11.38
C TRP A 176 11.56 -19.02 -12.09
N ALA A 177 11.84 -17.72 -12.13
CA ALA A 177 11.01 -16.74 -12.82
C ALA A 177 10.92 -17.05 -14.32
N ASN A 178 12.06 -17.32 -14.97
CA ASN A 178 12.12 -17.69 -16.38
C ASN A 178 11.37 -18.99 -16.64
N LYS A 179 11.58 -20.02 -15.83
CA LYS A 179 10.86 -21.30 -15.95
C LYS A 179 9.34 -21.09 -15.86
N LEU A 180 8.89 -20.25 -14.94
CA LEU A 180 7.48 -19.94 -14.74
C LEU A 180 6.91 -19.18 -15.95
N MET A 181 7.58 -18.11 -16.39
CA MET A 181 7.14 -17.30 -17.55
C MET A 181 7.16 -18.11 -18.86
N SER A 182 8.09 -19.06 -19.02
CA SER A 182 8.11 -19.95 -20.18
C SER A 182 6.91 -20.92 -20.20
N LYS A 183 6.44 -21.38 -19.03
CA LYS A 183 5.26 -22.25 -18.94
C LYS A 183 3.94 -21.49 -18.95
N HIS A 184 3.94 -20.26 -18.45
CA HIS A 184 2.77 -19.40 -18.35
C HIS A 184 3.08 -18.03 -18.96
N PRO A 185 2.95 -17.88 -20.30
CA PRO A 185 3.28 -16.65 -21.01
C PRO A 185 2.43 -15.43 -20.62
N ASP A 186 1.28 -15.65 -19.97
CA ASP A 186 0.40 -14.63 -19.41
C ASP A 186 0.89 -14.08 -18.05
N ILE A 187 2.02 -14.59 -17.56
CA ILE A 187 2.69 -14.15 -16.33
C ILE A 187 3.95 -13.38 -16.68
N HIS A 188 4.10 -12.21 -16.06
CA HIS A 188 5.30 -11.40 -16.19
C HIS A 188 5.92 -11.12 -14.81
N ILE A 189 7.07 -11.74 -14.54
CA ILE A 189 7.81 -11.58 -13.28
C ILE A 189 9.02 -10.69 -13.53
N SER A 190 9.06 -9.56 -12.84
CA SER A 190 10.23 -8.69 -12.74
C SER A 190 10.80 -8.73 -11.32
N THR A 191 12.03 -8.24 -11.15
CA THR A 191 12.68 -8.12 -9.81
C THR A 191 12.01 -7.07 -8.92
N ARG A 192 11.24 -6.15 -9.52
CA ARG A 192 10.44 -5.14 -8.83
C ARG A 192 9.03 -5.18 -9.38
N HIS A 193 8.04 -5.21 -8.51
CA HIS A 193 6.64 -5.00 -8.86
C HIS A 193 6.46 -3.59 -9.46
N ASN A 194 6.24 -3.48 -10.77
CA ASN A 194 6.05 -2.20 -11.47
C ASN A 194 4.55 -1.93 -11.76
N TYR A 195 3.69 -2.09 -10.76
CA TYR A 195 2.28 -1.72 -10.92
C TYR A 195 2.08 -0.25 -10.55
N GLU A 196 1.24 0.44 -11.30
CA GLU A 196 0.74 1.75 -10.88
C GLU A 196 -0.25 1.58 -9.72
N ILE A 197 0.23 1.87 -8.51
CA ILE A 197 -0.61 1.84 -7.31
C ILE A 197 -1.49 3.09 -7.33
N SER A 198 -2.79 2.89 -7.57
CA SER A 198 -3.79 3.95 -7.47
C SER A 198 -4.07 4.26 -6.00
N TYR A 199 -3.85 5.52 -5.61
CA TYR A 199 -4.13 6.02 -4.27
C TYR A 199 -5.36 6.92 -4.28
N PRO A 200 -6.35 6.71 -3.40
CA PRO A 200 -7.55 7.54 -3.36
C PRO A 200 -7.28 8.99 -2.92
N TYR A 201 -6.12 9.23 -2.29
CA TYR A 201 -5.69 10.56 -1.86
C TYR A 201 -4.27 10.78 -2.34
N GLU A 202 -4.09 11.77 -3.20
CA GLU A 202 -2.80 12.16 -3.74
C GLU A 202 -2.51 13.62 -3.43
N TRP A 203 -1.23 13.92 -3.20
CA TRP A 203 -0.71 15.27 -3.08
C TRP A 203 0.47 15.45 -4.03
N ARG A 204 0.61 16.65 -4.57
CA ARG A 204 1.77 17.07 -5.37
C ARG A 204 2.53 18.17 -4.64
N CYS A 205 3.85 18.06 -4.56
CA CYS A 205 4.66 19.18 -4.11
C CYS A 205 4.64 20.31 -5.16
N GLU A 206 4.35 21.54 -4.73
CA GLU A 206 4.32 22.70 -5.62
C GLU A 206 5.70 23.08 -6.19
N LYS A 207 6.80 22.77 -5.48
CA LYS A 207 8.16 23.13 -5.89
C LYS A 207 8.85 22.06 -6.71
N CYS A 208 8.94 20.84 -6.18
CA CYS A 208 9.68 19.74 -6.84
C CYS A 208 8.79 18.74 -7.58
N SER A 209 7.47 18.98 -7.65
CA SER A 209 6.50 18.11 -8.33
C SER A 209 6.44 16.66 -7.84
N LYS A 210 7.07 16.33 -6.71
CA LYS A 210 7.01 14.99 -6.12
C LYS A 210 5.56 14.65 -5.75
N MET A 211 5.11 13.48 -6.22
CA MET A 211 3.79 12.92 -5.90
C MET A 211 3.85 12.07 -4.64
N TYR A 212 2.82 12.21 -3.80
CA TYR A 212 2.61 11.44 -2.58
C TYR A 212 1.21 10.84 -2.60
N GLY A 213 1.11 9.53 -2.76
CA GLY A 213 -0.16 8.80 -2.65
C GLY A 213 -0.35 8.18 -1.27
N ARG A 214 -1.58 8.22 -0.74
CA ARG A 214 -2.01 7.60 0.53
C ARG A 214 -3.40 6.99 0.42
N TYR A 215 -3.65 5.98 1.26
CA TYR A 215 -4.97 5.35 1.40
C TYR A 215 -5.87 6.02 2.45
N SER A 216 -5.41 7.11 3.07
CA SER A 216 -6.16 7.96 4.00
C SER A 216 -5.77 9.44 3.79
N LYS A 217 -6.62 10.36 4.25
CA LYS A 217 -6.33 11.81 4.29
C LYS A 217 -5.37 12.17 5.43
N SER A 218 -4.18 11.58 5.43
CA SER A 218 -3.25 11.66 6.56
C SER A 218 -2.28 12.84 6.49
N ILE A 219 -2.08 13.42 5.31
CA ILE A 219 -1.19 14.58 5.15
C ILE A 219 -2.02 15.83 5.44
N ARG A 220 -1.55 16.60 6.42
CA ARG A 220 -2.04 17.94 6.76
C ARG A 220 -1.09 18.98 6.15
N PRO A 221 -1.40 19.57 4.98
CA PRO A 221 -0.47 20.46 4.25
C PRO A 221 -0.11 21.76 4.98
N ASP A 222 -0.86 22.09 6.02
CA ASP A 222 -0.64 23.19 6.97
C ASP A 222 0.43 22.85 8.02
N GLU A 223 0.63 21.57 8.34
CA GLU A 223 1.57 21.12 9.36
C GLU A 223 2.83 20.45 8.77
N CYS A 224 2.81 20.10 7.48
CA CYS A 224 3.86 19.31 6.84
C CYS A 224 4.30 19.91 5.52
N VAL A 225 5.62 19.93 5.31
CA VAL A 225 6.26 20.26 4.03
C VAL A 225 6.67 19.01 3.26
N CYS A 226 6.99 19.18 1.98
CA CYS A 226 7.47 18.10 1.12
C CYS A 226 8.70 17.42 1.72
N GLY A 227 8.61 16.12 1.98
CA GLY A 227 9.73 15.36 2.53
C GLY A 227 10.94 15.23 1.60
N ALA A 228 10.81 15.52 0.31
CA ALA A 228 11.89 15.42 -0.67
C ALA A 228 12.72 16.71 -0.78
N CYS A 229 12.08 17.87 -1.02
CA CYS A 229 12.78 19.15 -1.11
C CYS A 229 12.82 19.93 0.21
N LYS A 230 12.08 19.50 1.23
CA LYS A 230 11.94 20.13 2.55
C LYS A 230 11.37 21.56 2.56
N VAL A 231 11.04 22.13 1.39
CA VAL A 231 10.61 23.54 1.28
C VAL A 231 9.26 23.75 0.60
N GLY A 232 8.77 22.79 -0.17
CA GLY A 232 7.54 22.98 -0.95
C GLY A 232 6.30 22.49 -0.22
N LYS A 233 5.19 23.21 -0.34
CA LYS A 233 3.89 22.77 0.19
C LYS A 233 3.31 21.61 -0.63
N LEU A 234 2.47 20.80 0.01
CA LEU A 234 1.80 19.65 -0.60
C LEU A 234 0.37 20.00 -0.98
N ILE A 235 0.10 20.13 -2.28
CA ILE A 235 -1.24 20.45 -2.80
C ILE A 235 -2.05 19.17 -2.99
N PRO A 236 -3.23 19.03 -2.35
CA PRO A 236 -4.10 17.86 -2.54
C PRO A 236 -4.66 17.85 -3.96
N LEU A 237 -4.67 16.68 -4.59
CA LEU A 237 -5.24 16.44 -5.93
C LEU A 237 -6.62 15.76 -5.87
N PHE A 238 -7.29 15.84 -4.73
CA PHE A 238 -8.63 15.27 -4.50
C PHE A 238 -9.56 16.33 -3.92
N VAL A 239 -10.87 16.11 -4.07
CA VAL A 239 -11.88 17.06 -3.55
C VAL A 239 -11.87 17.08 -2.02
N GLU A 240 -11.50 18.22 -1.46
CA GLU A 240 -11.68 18.52 -0.03
C GLU A 240 -13.09 19.05 0.21
N ARG A 241 -13.89 18.29 0.98
CA ARG A 241 -15.16 18.82 1.48
C ARG A 241 -14.84 19.75 2.64
N LYS A 242 -15.03 21.06 2.43
CA LYS A 242 -15.04 22.03 3.53
C LYS A 242 -16.28 21.76 4.36
N TRP A 243 -16.12 21.23 5.56
CA TRP A 243 -17.21 21.20 6.52
C TRP A 243 -17.40 22.63 7.06
N PRO A 244 -18.63 23.15 7.13
CA PRO A 244 -18.88 24.40 7.83
C PRO A 244 -18.34 24.26 9.25
N THR A 245 -17.43 25.15 9.63
CA THR A 245 -16.91 25.20 10.99
C THR A 245 -18.07 25.60 11.90
N THR A 246 -18.76 24.63 12.50
CA THR A 246 -19.69 24.94 13.58
C THR A 246 -18.86 25.51 14.74
N PRO A 247 -19.11 26.75 15.19
CA PRO A 247 -18.39 27.31 16.33
C PRO A 247 -18.56 26.38 17.52
N LYS A 248 -17.46 26.02 18.19
CA LYS A 248 -17.52 25.32 19.48
C LYS A 248 -18.12 26.27 20.52
N VAL A 249 -19.43 26.28 20.66
CA VAL A 249 -20.08 26.85 21.85
C VAL A 249 -19.78 25.93 23.03
N SER A 250 -19.02 26.42 24.00
CA SER A 250 -18.73 25.74 25.25
C SER A 250 -20.03 25.58 26.07
N ARG A 251 -20.40 24.34 26.42
CA ARG A 251 -21.53 24.06 27.32
C ARG A 251 -21.19 24.34 28.78
N MET A 252 -20.87 25.58 29.15
CA MET A 252 -20.79 25.96 30.56
C MET A 252 -21.34 27.37 30.81
N ALA A 253 -22.63 27.44 31.14
CA ALA A 253 -23.23 28.44 32.03
C ALA A 253 -24.71 28.07 32.25
N VAL A 254 -25.01 27.21 33.23
CA VAL A 254 -26.33 27.23 33.88
C VAL A 254 -26.13 27.95 35.20
N ALA A 255 -26.62 29.18 35.26
CA ALA A 255 -26.60 30.03 36.43
C ALA A 255 -27.40 29.39 37.58
N ARG A 256 -26.82 29.41 38.79
CA ARG A 256 -27.51 29.05 40.04
C ARG A 256 -28.40 30.23 40.45
N PRO A 257 -29.69 30.05 40.79
CA PRO A 257 -30.44 31.09 41.47
C PRO A 257 -30.05 31.14 42.96
N ARG A 258 -29.76 32.34 43.47
CA ARG A 258 -29.75 32.67 44.90
C ARG A 258 -30.91 33.64 45.19
N GLY A 259 -31.53 33.49 46.37
CA GLY A 259 -32.44 34.46 47.03
C GLY A 259 -33.91 34.19 46.74
N ARG A 260 -34.73 33.62 47.64
CA ARG A 260 -35.18 34.02 48.99
C ARG A 260 -36.25 35.12 48.92
N ASP A 261 -37.48 34.78 49.27
CA ASP A 261 -38.40 35.69 49.96
C ASP A 261 -39.32 34.95 50.92
N LYS A 262 -39.49 35.56 52.10
CA LYS A 262 -40.34 35.15 53.22
C LYS A 262 -41.76 35.66 52.98
N LEU A 263 -42.78 34.93 53.43
CA LEU A 263 -44.02 35.54 53.92
C LEU A 263 -44.64 34.69 55.03
N HIS A 264 -45.12 35.40 56.05
CA HIS A 264 -45.65 34.96 57.33
C HIS A 264 -47.16 34.67 57.27
N ILE A 265 -47.59 33.68 58.09
CA ILE A 265 -48.75 33.64 59.01
C ILE A 265 -50.18 33.76 58.43
N PHE A 266 -51.06 32.78 58.73
CA PHE A 266 -52.19 32.93 59.67
C PHE A 266 -52.79 31.58 60.11
N GLN A 267 -53.16 31.52 61.39
CA GLN A 267 -53.84 30.43 62.11
C GLN A 267 -55.31 30.28 61.67
N GLY A 268 -55.83 29.06 61.85
CA GLY A 268 -57.23 28.70 61.85
C GLY A 268 -57.37 27.26 62.31
#